data_AF-A0A398DWQ4-F1
#
_entry.id   AF-A0A398DWQ4-F1
#
_cell.length_a   1.000
_cell.length_b   1.000
_cell.length_c   1.000
_cell.angle_alpha   90.00
_cell.angle_beta   90.00
_cell.angle_gamma   90.00
#
_symmetry.space_group_name_H-M   'P 1'
#
loop_
_entity.id
_entity.type
_entity.pdbx_description
1 polymer ?
#
loop_
_entity_poly.entity_id
_entity_poly.type
_entity_poly.pdbx_seq_one_letter_code
_entity_poly.pdbx_strand_id
1 'polypeptide(L)'
;MRLFASAPRSDYGAWWGAVGLMQTGRDEEALGLLTRIRAIHPGWKRTKRLLATLYLRRDPEKAVQLYSPPMGIWEEVFLGDLLYFFLHREDEGIQWWRQAYERVDWNTARELDNPARLLLKRLCRITSDPVLLERFAELDTDNFRQQDIVNYVGILASRGEMDKAREMLDRGFYIYRGDPILTACWERLGFGQLPPYKVKTSGTASVRHNVYTGLLTEASDLSSIVDRVHREYPTGVVTIASSVMTMCEGTLMWVGTFKPSRLARFLGPYTGHGGGKFIHWYSYPMEAAWKVQAYIELAGTFRVLLGAGATVLGKLLHRKGWFYAVVGPVAKAVDSDKVMPYDVCLVPGPLDVETSIATLARKGAHVSVVDVNDVFGAEIVASTEGVDEDWLRRSLEDNPAGNDDSMTPIVVVMPE
;
A
#
# COMPACT_ATOMS: atom_id res chain seq x y z
N MET A 1 -10.41 26.88 -8.52
CA MET A 1 -9.29 26.39 -7.68
C MET A 1 -8.28 27.46 -7.24
N ARG A 2 -7.95 28.51 -8.03
CA ARG A 2 -6.94 29.53 -7.66
C ARG A 2 -7.17 30.30 -6.35
N LEU A 3 -8.43 30.53 -5.93
CA LEU A 3 -8.76 31.29 -4.72
C LEU A 3 -8.59 30.52 -3.39
N PHE A 4 -8.55 29.17 -3.42
CA PHE A 4 -8.41 28.36 -2.20
C PHE A 4 -6.94 28.08 -1.82
N ALA A 5 -5.99 28.32 -2.73
CA ALA A 5 -4.60 27.86 -2.58
C ALA A 5 -3.65 28.88 -1.91
N SER A 6 -4.00 30.17 -1.81
CA SER A 6 -3.05 31.17 -1.30
C SER A 6 -2.92 31.20 0.23
N ALA A 7 -3.98 30.83 0.97
CA ALA A 7 -4.00 30.80 2.43
C ALA A 7 -4.96 29.70 2.95
N PRO A 8 -4.55 28.43 2.92
CA PRO A 8 -5.40 27.35 3.40
C PRO A 8 -5.68 27.50 4.91
N ARG A 9 -6.93 27.25 5.31
CA ARG A 9 -7.39 27.39 6.71
C ARG A 9 -7.22 26.11 7.55
N SER A 10 -6.73 25.04 6.96
CA SER A 10 -6.53 23.75 7.63
C SER A 10 -5.45 22.91 6.96
N ASP A 11 -4.83 22.01 7.72
CA ASP A 11 -3.85 21.03 7.22
C ASP A 11 -4.44 20.19 6.07
N TYR A 12 -5.70 19.78 6.21
CA TYR A 12 -6.45 19.07 5.16
C TYR A 12 -6.55 19.86 3.85
N GLY A 13 -7.00 21.12 3.93
CA GLY A 13 -7.19 21.95 2.73
C GLY A 13 -5.87 22.30 2.07
N ALA A 14 -4.83 22.54 2.87
CA ALA A 14 -3.47 22.75 2.40
C ALA A 14 -2.91 21.53 1.66
N TRP A 15 -3.08 20.34 2.24
CA TRP A 15 -2.62 19.08 1.67
C TRP A 15 -3.28 18.83 0.30
N TRP A 16 -4.60 18.92 0.21
CA TRP A 16 -5.32 18.75 -1.07
C TRP A 16 -4.99 19.84 -2.09
N GLY A 17 -4.75 21.07 -1.64
CA GLY A 17 -4.28 22.15 -2.50
C GLY A 17 -2.93 21.84 -3.14
N ALA A 18 -1.99 21.30 -2.37
CA ALA A 18 -0.68 20.89 -2.86
C ALA A 18 -0.75 19.65 -3.76
N VAL A 19 -1.55 18.64 -3.40
CA VAL A 19 -1.81 17.46 -4.24
C VAL A 19 -2.39 17.86 -5.60
N GLY A 20 -3.35 18.78 -5.65
CA GLY A 20 -3.88 19.30 -6.91
C GLY A 20 -2.84 20.02 -7.78
N LEU A 21 -1.85 20.69 -7.16
CA LEU A 21 -0.72 21.26 -7.90
C LEU A 21 0.19 20.16 -8.46
N MET A 22 0.52 19.14 -7.67
CA MET A 22 1.34 18.00 -8.11
C MET A 22 0.71 17.26 -9.30
N GLN A 23 -0.60 16.98 -9.22
CA GLN A 23 -1.34 16.29 -10.29
C GLN A 23 -1.40 17.07 -11.61
N THR A 24 -1.15 18.39 -11.57
CA THR A 24 -1.07 19.24 -12.77
C THR A 24 0.37 19.50 -13.22
N GLY A 25 1.35 18.76 -12.70
CA GLY A 25 2.78 18.90 -13.01
C GLY A 25 3.42 20.15 -12.42
N ARG A 26 2.81 20.78 -11.40
CA ARG A 26 3.26 22.03 -10.79
C ARG A 26 3.97 21.80 -9.46
N ASP A 27 4.88 20.84 -9.43
CA ASP A 27 5.61 20.39 -8.24
C ASP A 27 6.43 21.51 -7.55
N GLU A 28 6.94 22.49 -8.31
CA GLU A 28 7.62 23.67 -7.75
C GLU A 28 6.67 24.60 -6.99
N GLU A 29 5.44 24.77 -7.49
CA GLU A 29 4.44 25.57 -6.80
C GLU A 29 3.89 24.87 -5.57
N ALA A 30 3.72 23.55 -5.64
CA ALA A 30 3.39 22.71 -4.49
C ALA A 30 4.47 22.81 -3.40
N LEU A 31 5.75 22.72 -3.79
CA LEU A 31 6.88 22.89 -2.89
C LEU A 31 6.87 24.27 -2.22
N GLY A 32 6.70 25.34 -3.00
CA GLY A 32 6.64 26.70 -2.48
C GLY A 32 5.46 26.93 -1.54
N LEU A 33 4.29 26.37 -1.86
CA LEU A 33 3.10 26.40 -0.99
C LEU A 33 3.37 25.72 0.35
N LEU A 34 3.83 24.47 0.31
CA LEU A 34 4.07 23.67 1.51
C LEU A 34 5.19 24.24 2.38
N THR A 35 6.24 24.80 1.79
CA THR A 35 7.32 25.48 2.52
C THR A 35 6.80 26.69 3.31
N ARG A 36 5.95 27.54 2.68
CA ARG A 36 5.32 28.67 3.38
C ARG A 36 4.39 28.21 4.49
N ILE A 37 3.58 27.18 4.22
CA ILE A 37 2.66 26.63 5.23
C ILE A 37 3.45 26.06 6.41
N ARG A 38 4.56 25.38 6.17
CA ARG A 38 5.42 24.83 7.22
C ARG A 38 5.94 25.91 8.17
N ALA A 39 6.32 27.06 7.63
CA ALA A 39 6.79 28.20 8.43
C ALA A 39 5.69 28.79 9.33
N ILE A 40 4.45 28.82 8.86
CA ILE A 40 3.31 29.41 9.59
C ILE A 40 2.69 28.38 10.56
N HIS A 41 2.63 27.11 10.16
CA HIS A 41 1.94 26.03 10.87
C HIS A 41 2.84 24.80 11.08
N PRO A 42 3.85 24.88 11.95
CA PRO A 42 4.79 23.78 12.21
C PRO A 42 4.16 22.56 12.91
N GLY A 43 2.90 22.63 13.35
CA GLY A 43 2.18 21.48 13.91
C GLY A 43 1.41 20.65 12.87
N TRP A 44 1.32 21.12 11.61
CA TRP A 44 0.53 20.45 10.58
C TRP A 44 1.30 19.27 9.99
N LYS A 45 0.80 18.07 10.28
CA LYS A 45 1.52 16.81 10.04
C LYS A 45 1.38 16.32 8.60
N ARG A 46 0.20 16.49 7.98
CA ARG A 46 -0.05 16.00 6.61
C ARG A 46 0.81 16.77 5.62
N THR A 47 0.75 18.10 5.70
CA THR A 47 1.55 19.00 4.87
C THR A 47 3.04 18.84 5.11
N LYS A 48 3.48 18.60 6.36
CA LYS A 48 4.88 18.24 6.67
C LYS A 48 5.30 16.96 5.93
N ARG A 49 4.50 15.90 5.99
CA ARG A 49 4.82 14.62 5.33
C ARG A 49 4.83 14.72 3.80
N LEU A 50 3.89 15.48 3.22
CA LEU A 50 3.86 15.74 1.77
C LEU A 50 5.05 16.60 1.32
N LEU A 51 5.47 17.58 2.14
CA LEU A 51 6.67 18.36 1.87
C LEU A 51 7.92 17.47 1.84
N ALA A 52 8.02 16.51 2.78
CA ALA A 52 9.10 15.53 2.76
C ALA A 52 9.10 14.70 1.47
N THR A 53 7.94 14.27 0.96
CA THR A 53 7.81 13.59 -0.34
C THR A 53 8.37 14.43 -1.50
N LEU A 54 8.11 15.74 -1.54
CA LEU A 54 8.67 16.62 -2.57
C LEU A 54 10.17 16.87 -2.41
N TYR A 55 10.70 16.80 -1.18
CA TYR A 55 12.14 16.85 -0.94
C TYR A 55 12.83 15.56 -1.35
N LEU A 56 12.23 14.39 -1.13
CA LEU A 56 12.81 13.09 -1.51
C LEU A 56 13.15 13.01 -3.02
N ARG A 57 12.38 13.69 -3.88
CA ARG A 57 12.64 13.76 -5.33
C ARG A 57 13.79 14.71 -5.73
N ARG A 58 14.29 15.53 -4.82
CA ARG A 58 15.25 16.62 -5.10
C ARG A 58 16.49 16.56 -4.20
N ASP A 59 16.25 16.62 -2.90
CA ASP A 59 17.23 16.73 -1.83
C ASP A 59 16.71 15.95 -0.60
N PRO A 60 16.97 14.63 -0.53
CA PRO A 60 16.49 13.78 0.56
C PRO A 60 16.94 14.22 1.95
N GLU A 61 18.08 14.90 2.08
CA GLU A 61 18.56 15.42 3.37
C GLU A 61 17.60 16.47 3.95
N LYS A 62 16.95 17.30 3.11
CA LYS A 62 15.91 18.21 3.59
C LYS A 62 14.70 17.47 4.15
N ALA A 63 14.37 16.30 3.63
CA ALA A 63 13.29 15.48 4.19
C ALA A 63 13.64 15.01 5.61
N VAL A 64 14.88 14.57 5.86
CA VAL A 64 15.38 14.20 7.19
C VAL A 64 15.41 15.39 8.14
N GLN A 65 15.86 16.55 7.67
CA GLN A 65 15.92 17.79 8.47
C GLN A 65 14.53 18.24 8.95
N LEU A 66 13.46 18.00 8.17
CA LEU A 66 12.10 18.31 8.62
C LEU A 66 11.70 17.58 9.91
N TYR A 67 12.24 16.38 10.12
CA TYR A 67 11.94 15.53 11.26
C TYR A 67 13.04 15.51 12.33
N SER A 68 14.06 16.37 12.21
CA SER A 68 15.19 16.42 13.13
C SER A 68 15.23 17.76 13.89
N PRO A 69 15.01 17.79 15.22
CA PRO A 69 14.61 16.67 16.08
C PRO A 69 13.12 16.27 15.89
N PRO A 70 12.76 15.01 16.15
CA PRO A 70 11.38 14.55 15.99
C PRO A 70 10.51 15.03 17.16
N MET A 71 9.25 15.37 16.86
CA MET A 71 8.29 15.89 17.86
C MET A 71 7.52 14.80 18.63
N GLY A 72 7.78 13.52 18.37
CA GLY A 72 7.14 12.39 19.04
C GLY A 72 7.32 11.08 18.28
N ILE A 73 6.76 9.99 18.81
CA ILE A 73 7.03 8.61 18.34
C ILE A 73 6.73 8.42 16.84
N TRP A 74 5.62 8.97 16.34
CA TRP A 74 5.30 8.90 14.89
C TRP A 74 6.38 9.58 14.03
N GLU A 75 6.95 10.70 14.49
CA GLU A 75 8.01 11.38 13.76
C GLU A 75 9.35 10.65 13.86
N GLU A 76 9.60 9.93 14.96
CA GLU A 76 10.76 9.05 15.10
C GLU A 76 10.70 7.86 14.14
N VAL A 77 9.50 7.26 13.98
CA VAL A 77 9.26 6.21 12.99
C VAL A 77 9.53 6.73 11.58
N PHE A 78 8.95 7.88 11.22
CA PHE A 78 9.16 8.49 9.90
C PHE A 78 10.61 8.90 9.67
N LEU A 79 11.29 9.44 10.68
CA LEU A 79 12.72 9.77 10.58
C LEU A 79 13.55 8.51 10.34
N GLY A 80 13.25 7.43 11.06
CA GLY A 80 13.89 6.14 10.83
C GLY A 80 13.64 5.60 9.42
N ASP A 81 12.39 5.68 8.93
CA ASP A 81 12.03 5.27 7.57
C ASP A 81 12.76 6.11 6.51
N LEU A 82 12.87 7.43 6.70
CA LEU A 82 13.59 8.33 5.79
C LEU A 82 15.09 7.98 5.73
N LEU A 83 15.72 7.81 6.89
CA LEU A 83 17.15 7.47 6.97
C LEU A 83 17.44 6.10 6.34
N TYR A 84 16.62 5.09 6.65
CA TYR A 84 16.82 3.73 6.19
C TYR A 84 16.53 3.56 4.69
N PHE A 85 15.31 3.88 4.26
CA PHE A 85 14.84 3.54 2.90
C PHE A 85 15.23 4.55 1.83
N PHE A 86 15.53 5.80 2.19
CA PHE A 86 15.76 6.86 1.21
C PHE A 86 17.17 7.43 1.22
N LEU A 87 17.87 7.40 2.36
CA LEU A 87 19.26 7.83 2.46
C LEU A 87 20.25 6.68 2.66
N HIS A 88 19.78 5.45 2.82
CA HIS A 88 20.62 4.27 3.06
C HIS A 88 21.55 4.41 4.27
N ARG A 89 21.12 5.18 5.28
CA ARG A 89 21.79 5.38 6.58
C ARG A 89 21.19 4.40 7.59
N GLU A 90 21.41 3.11 7.33
CA GLU A 90 20.68 2.02 7.96
C GLU A 90 20.78 2.03 9.50
N ASP A 91 22.00 2.14 10.03
CA ASP A 91 22.26 2.13 11.47
C ASP A 91 21.53 3.26 12.20
N GLU A 92 21.50 4.45 11.62
CA GLU A 92 20.82 5.61 12.18
C GLU A 92 19.30 5.42 12.15
N GLY A 93 18.77 4.88 11.05
CA GLY A 93 17.34 4.58 10.94
C GLY A 93 16.90 3.55 11.98
N ILE A 94 17.67 2.47 12.13
CA ILE A 94 17.45 1.42 13.12
C ILE A 94 17.52 1.99 14.55
N GLN A 95 18.48 2.88 14.82
CA GLN A 95 18.63 3.50 16.13
C GLN A 95 17.38 4.30 16.51
N TRP A 96 16.80 5.06 15.58
CA TRP A 96 15.54 5.79 15.82
C TRP A 96 14.37 4.86 16.09
N TRP A 97 14.24 3.77 15.32
CA TRP A 97 13.21 2.76 15.58
C TRP A 97 13.38 2.11 16.97
N ARG A 98 14.60 1.79 17.40
CA ARG A 98 14.87 1.24 18.74
C ARG A 98 14.47 2.21 19.86
N GLN A 99 14.83 3.49 19.74
CA GLN A 99 14.46 4.51 20.71
C GLN A 99 12.94 4.73 20.80
N ALA A 100 12.25 4.65 19.66
CA ALA A 100 10.80 4.74 19.59
C ALA A 100 10.15 3.50 20.24
N TYR A 101 10.69 2.30 19.97
CA TYR A 101 10.22 1.02 20.50
C TYR A 101 10.26 0.95 22.03
N GLU A 102 11.28 1.53 22.66
CA GLU A 102 11.41 1.58 24.13
C GLU A 102 10.36 2.47 24.80
N ARG A 103 9.87 3.51 24.09
CA ARG A 103 8.94 4.52 24.63
C ARG A 103 7.50 4.37 24.17
N VAL A 104 7.25 3.53 23.17
CA VAL A 104 5.90 3.35 22.63
C VAL A 104 4.97 2.72 23.66
N ASP A 105 3.71 3.16 23.67
CA ASP A 105 2.69 2.57 24.54
C ASP A 105 2.30 1.18 24.03
N TRP A 106 2.66 0.15 24.77
CA TRP A 106 2.32 -1.24 24.42
C TRP A 106 0.89 -1.63 24.77
N ASN A 107 0.21 -0.87 25.64
CA ASN A 107 -1.16 -1.21 26.07
C ASN A 107 -2.18 -1.02 24.93
N THR A 108 -1.91 -0.08 24.02
CA THR A 108 -2.74 0.23 22.87
C THR A 108 -2.08 -0.20 21.55
N ALA A 109 -1.14 -1.17 21.58
CA ALA A 109 -0.36 -1.57 20.40
C ALA A 109 -1.19 -2.14 19.22
N ARG A 110 -2.44 -2.54 19.47
CA ARG A 110 -3.40 -2.97 18.44
C ARG A 110 -4.12 -1.81 17.76
N GLU A 111 -3.96 -0.59 18.25
CA GLU A 111 -4.55 0.60 17.64
C GLU A 111 -3.74 1.05 16.42
N LEU A 112 -4.40 1.43 15.32
CA LEU A 112 -3.70 1.90 14.10
C LEU A 112 -2.97 3.23 14.28
N ASP A 113 -3.48 4.16 15.09
CA ASP A 113 -2.74 5.39 15.43
C ASP A 113 -1.68 5.18 16.52
N ASN A 114 -1.38 3.93 16.87
CA ASN A 114 -0.22 3.55 17.66
C ASN A 114 0.84 2.85 16.77
N PRO A 115 2.08 3.37 16.70
CA PRO A 115 3.11 2.81 15.83
C PRO A 115 3.82 1.55 16.38
N ALA A 116 3.45 1.03 17.56
CA ALA A 116 4.13 -0.11 18.20
C ALA A 116 4.28 -1.33 17.27
N ARG A 117 3.21 -1.67 16.56
CA ARG A 117 3.21 -2.76 15.58
C ARG A 117 4.15 -2.50 14.40
N LEU A 118 4.19 -1.28 13.90
CA LEU A 118 5.09 -0.89 12.81
C LEU A 118 6.55 -1.00 13.27
N LEU A 119 6.85 -0.56 14.49
CA LEU A 119 8.18 -0.70 15.07
C LEU A 119 8.61 -2.16 15.19
N LEU A 120 7.70 -3.06 15.58
CA LEU A 120 7.96 -4.51 15.53
C LEU A 120 8.26 -4.97 14.11
N LYS A 121 7.40 -4.65 13.14
CA LYS A 121 7.60 -5.01 11.72
C LYS A 121 8.97 -4.55 11.21
N ARG A 122 9.35 -3.29 11.47
CA ARG A 122 10.66 -2.74 11.09
C ARG A 122 11.79 -3.53 11.73
N LEU A 123 11.80 -3.63 13.06
CA LEU A 123 12.93 -4.21 13.77
C LEU A 123 13.04 -5.70 13.51
N CYS A 124 11.96 -6.49 13.59
CA CYS A 124 12.02 -7.94 13.42
C CYS A 124 12.53 -8.34 12.03
N ARG A 125 12.12 -7.64 10.97
CA ARG A 125 12.52 -7.96 9.60
C ARG A 125 13.96 -7.57 9.32
N ILE A 126 14.39 -6.40 9.80
CA ILE A 126 15.74 -5.90 9.54
C ILE A 126 16.78 -6.60 10.42
N THR A 127 16.48 -6.86 11.69
CA THR A 127 17.44 -7.52 12.60
C THR A 127 17.37 -9.04 12.55
N SER A 128 16.32 -9.61 11.93
CA SER A 128 16.04 -11.06 11.97
C SER A 128 16.04 -11.63 13.40
N ASP A 129 15.64 -10.81 14.39
CA ASP A 129 15.63 -11.19 15.79
C ASP A 129 14.40 -12.08 16.09
N PRO A 130 14.60 -13.35 16.48
CA PRO A 130 13.50 -14.27 16.73
C PRO A 130 12.59 -13.80 17.88
N VAL A 131 13.14 -13.12 18.90
CA VAL A 131 12.35 -12.63 20.04
C VAL A 131 11.38 -11.53 19.59
N LEU A 132 11.83 -10.65 18.70
CA LEU A 132 10.97 -9.61 18.14
C LEU A 132 9.90 -10.19 17.21
N LEU A 133 10.25 -11.22 16.43
CA LEU A 133 9.29 -11.92 15.57
C LEU A 133 8.21 -12.64 16.39
N GLU A 134 8.58 -13.30 17.48
CA GLU A 134 7.61 -13.94 18.39
C GLU A 134 6.69 -12.90 19.06
N ARG A 135 7.25 -11.80 19.54
CA ARG A 135 6.45 -10.69 20.08
C ARG A 135 5.51 -10.10 19.04
N PHE A 136 5.92 -10.06 17.77
CA PHE A 136 5.03 -9.65 16.69
C PHE A 136 3.92 -10.69 16.43
N ALA A 137 4.23 -11.99 16.47
CA ALA A 137 3.25 -13.06 16.35
C ALA A 137 2.16 -13.02 17.45
N GLU A 138 2.53 -12.65 18.68
CA GLU A 138 1.57 -12.45 19.78
C GLU A 138 0.60 -11.28 19.53
N LEU A 139 1.06 -10.28 18.78
CA LEU A 139 0.28 -9.08 18.51
C LEU A 139 -0.63 -9.25 17.29
N ASP A 140 -0.06 -9.70 16.17
CA ASP A 140 -0.70 -9.68 14.85
C ASP A 140 0.04 -10.59 13.85
N THR A 141 -0.53 -11.77 13.57
CA THR A 141 -0.08 -12.67 12.50
C THR A 141 -0.79 -12.44 11.17
N ASP A 142 -1.81 -11.58 11.11
CA ASP A 142 -2.53 -11.26 9.87
C ASP A 142 -1.67 -10.48 8.89
N ASN A 143 -0.69 -9.74 9.41
CA ASN A 143 0.19 -8.89 8.62
C ASN A 143 1.60 -9.47 8.47
N PHE A 144 1.76 -10.77 8.71
CA PHE A 144 3.00 -11.47 8.37
C PHE A 144 3.10 -11.60 6.86
N ARG A 145 4.25 -11.25 6.28
CA ARG A 145 4.53 -11.59 4.88
C ARG A 145 5.12 -12.99 4.76
N GLN A 146 5.37 -13.42 3.54
CA GLN A 146 5.86 -14.76 3.25
C GLN A 146 7.10 -15.13 4.07
N GLN A 147 8.11 -14.24 4.13
CA GLN A 147 9.32 -14.54 4.89
C GLN A 147 9.09 -14.55 6.41
N ASP A 148 8.21 -13.69 6.94
CA ASP A 148 7.85 -13.67 8.36
C ASP A 148 7.19 -15.00 8.77
N ILE A 149 6.28 -15.49 7.92
CA ILE A 149 5.63 -16.80 8.08
C ILE A 149 6.68 -17.90 8.13
N VAL A 150 7.59 -17.97 7.15
CA VAL A 150 8.61 -19.03 7.09
C VAL A 150 9.54 -18.99 8.31
N ASN A 151 9.99 -17.80 8.71
CA ASN A 151 10.87 -17.63 9.86
C ASN A 151 10.17 -18.09 11.15
N TYR A 152 8.92 -17.66 11.37
CA TYR A 152 8.18 -18.02 12.57
C TYR A 152 7.82 -19.50 12.61
N VAL A 153 7.45 -20.09 11.47
CA VAL A 153 7.27 -21.53 11.30
C VAL A 153 8.54 -22.30 11.63
N GLY A 154 9.71 -21.78 11.25
CA GLY A 154 11.01 -22.34 11.63
C GLY A 154 11.23 -22.35 13.15
N ILE A 155 10.86 -21.28 13.85
CA ILE A 155 10.92 -21.20 15.32
C ILE A 155 10.01 -22.26 15.94
N LEU A 156 8.76 -22.36 15.50
CA LEU A 156 7.80 -23.35 16.01
C LEU A 156 8.29 -24.79 15.78
N ALA A 157 8.76 -25.09 14.58
CA ALA A 157 9.29 -26.42 14.23
C ALA A 157 10.52 -26.78 15.08
N SER A 158 11.41 -25.81 15.36
CA SER A 158 12.60 -26.03 16.21
C SER A 158 12.25 -26.44 17.65
N ARG A 159 11.03 -26.09 18.11
CA ARG A 159 10.48 -26.46 19.42
C ARG A 159 9.62 -27.71 19.39
N GLY A 160 9.49 -28.36 18.24
CA GLY A 160 8.61 -29.51 18.04
C GLY A 160 7.12 -29.16 17.97
N GLU A 161 6.76 -27.88 17.84
CA GLU A 161 5.37 -27.39 17.76
C GLU A 161 4.82 -27.52 16.32
N MET A 162 4.90 -28.74 15.76
CA MET A 162 4.62 -29.00 14.34
C MET A 162 3.17 -28.70 13.94
N ASP A 163 2.20 -28.88 14.85
CA ASP A 163 0.81 -28.57 14.58
C ASP A 163 0.59 -27.06 14.39
N LYS A 164 1.22 -26.23 15.24
CA LYS A 164 1.17 -24.77 15.10
C LYS A 164 1.91 -24.29 13.86
N ALA A 165 3.05 -24.91 13.55
CA ALA A 165 3.80 -24.63 12.32
C ALA A 165 2.94 -24.92 11.07
N ARG A 166 2.20 -26.03 11.07
CA ARG A 166 1.26 -26.38 10.01
C ARG A 166 0.10 -25.38 9.91
N GLU A 167 -0.51 -25.02 11.03
CA GLU A 167 -1.61 -24.04 11.07
C GLU A 167 -1.17 -22.67 10.54
N MET A 168 0.03 -22.22 10.90
CA MET A 168 0.58 -20.95 10.43
C MET A 168 0.83 -20.96 8.92
N LEU A 169 1.35 -22.06 8.36
CA LEU A 169 1.48 -22.20 6.91
C LEU A 169 0.12 -22.28 6.20
N ASP A 170 -0.87 -22.99 6.75
CA ASP A 170 -2.23 -23.04 6.18
C ASP A 170 -2.85 -21.64 6.12
N ARG A 171 -2.66 -20.84 7.18
CA ARG A 171 -3.03 -19.41 7.16
C ARG A 171 -2.25 -18.63 6.10
N GLY A 172 -0.95 -18.90 5.98
CA GLY A 172 -0.10 -18.34 4.94
C GLY A 172 -0.65 -18.60 3.54
N PHE A 173 -1.01 -19.85 3.21
CA PHE A 173 -1.62 -20.20 1.92
C PHE A 173 -3.01 -19.60 1.70
N TYR A 174 -3.73 -19.26 2.77
CA TYR A 174 -5.00 -18.54 2.65
C TYR A 174 -4.80 -17.08 2.18
N ILE A 175 -3.70 -16.46 2.61
CA ILE A 175 -3.32 -15.08 2.27
C ILE A 175 -2.56 -15.05 0.93
N TYR A 176 -1.47 -15.82 0.84
CA TYR A 176 -0.53 -15.91 -0.28
C TYR A 176 -0.72 -17.22 -1.05
N ARG A 177 -1.68 -17.23 -1.96
CA ARG A 177 -2.15 -18.47 -2.60
C ARG A 177 -1.16 -18.97 -3.63
N GLY A 178 -0.71 -20.22 -3.46
CA GLY A 178 0.27 -20.83 -4.36
C GLY A 178 1.65 -20.19 -4.31
N ASP A 179 1.98 -19.50 -3.21
CA ASP A 179 3.27 -18.86 -3.05
C ASP A 179 4.42 -19.90 -3.02
N PRO A 180 5.47 -19.73 -3.85
CA PRO A 180 6.58 -20.67 -3.93
C PRO A 180 7.38 -20.81 -2.63
N ILE A 181 7.54 -19.72 -1.87
CA ILE A 181 8.33 -19.70 -0.62
C ILE A 181 7.59 -20.52 0.45
N LEU A 182 6.28 -20.31 0.57
CA LEU A 182 5.45 -21.09 1.49
C LEU A 182 5.37 -22.57 1.08
N THR A 183 5.27 -22.84 -0.22
CA THR A 183 5.25 -24.21 -0.77
C THR A 183 6.53 -24.97 -0.42
N ALA A 184 7.69 -24.36 -0.68
CA ALA A 184 8.98 -24.96 -0.34
C ALA A 184 9.12 -25.20 1.18
N CYS A 185 8.61 -24.30 2.01
CA CYS A 185 8.60 -24.47 3.46
C CYS A 185 7.72 -25.65 3.89
N TRP A 186 6.53 -25.79 3.32
CA TRP A 186 5.59 -26.89 3.58
C TRP A 186 6.19 -28.26 3.22
N GLU A 187 6.80 -28.36 2.04
CA GLU A 187 7.47 -29.58 1.56
C GLU A 187 8.66 -29.95 2.44
N ARG A 188 9.51 -28.97 2.79
CA ARG A 188 10.67 -29.16 3.67
C ARG A 188 10.28 -29.71 5.04
N LEU A 189 9.11 -29.33 5.57
CA LEU A 189 8.60 -29.81 6.86
C LEU A 189 7.84 -31.14 6.74
N GLY A 190 7.72 -31.71 5.54
CA GLY A 190 7.13 -33.03 5.33
C GLY A 190 5.62 -33.09 5.59
N PHE A 191 4.90 -31.99 5.41
CA PHE A 191 3.46 -31.93 5.68
C PHE A 191 2.58 -32.65 4.63
N GLY A 192 3.18 -33.16 3.55
CA GLY A 192 2.49 -33.92 2.52
C GLY A 192 1.72 -33.01 1.57
N GLN A 193 0.48 -33.37 1.25
CA GLN A 193 -0.35 -32.61 0.31
C GLN A 193 -0.62 -31.19 0.83
N LEU A 194 -0.51 -30.19 -0.05
CA LEU A 194 -0.85 -28.81 0.25
C LEU A 194 -2.32 -28.67 0.65
N PRO A 195 -2.65 -27.75 1.57
CA PRO A 195 -4.04 -27.46 1.89
C PRO A 195 -4.76 -26.90 0.66
N PRO A 196 -6.07 -27.17 0.50
CA PRO A 196 -6.82 -26.62 -0.62
C PRO A 196 -6.98 -25.11 -0.49
N TYR A 197 -6.61 -24.37 -1.54
CA TYR A 197 -6.86 -22.93 -1.67
C TYR A 197 -7.45 -22.62 -3.05
N LYS A 198 -8.23 -21.54 -3.12
CA LYS A 198 -8.84 -21.08 -4.37
C LYS A 198 -7.88 -20.14 -5.10
N VAL A 199 -7.30 -20.59 -6.21
CA VAL A 199 -6.51 -19.74 -7.11
C VAL A 199 -7.22 -19.61 -8.46
N LYS A 200 -7.11 -18.44 -9.09
CA LYS A 200 -7.46 -18.30 -10.51
C LYS A 200 -6.28 -18.77 -11.37
N THR A 201 -6.58 -19.36 -12.52
CA THR A 201 -5.60 -19.71 -13.55
C THR A 201 -5.95 -18.94 -14.81
N SER A 202 -4.96 -18.34 -15.46
CA SER A 202 -5.21 -17.75 -16.77
C SER A 202 -5.30 -18.85 -17.83
N GLY A 203 -6.42 -18.91 -18.54
CA GLY A 203 -6.58 -19.76 -19.72
C GLY A 203 -6.23 -19.06 -21.03
N THR A 204 -5.61 -17.87 -20.97
CA THR A 204 -5.33 -17.03 -22.14
C THR A 204 -3.88 -17.16 -22.55
N ALA A 205 -3.66 -17.51 -23.82
CA ALA A 205 -2.36 -17.53 -24.46
C ALA A 205 -1.72 -16.14 -24.38
N SER A 206 -0.60 -16.04 -23.66
CA SER A 206 0.20 -14.81 -23.53
C SER A 206 1.59 -15.12 -22.97
N VAL A 207 2.58 -14.40 -23.45
CA VAL A 207 3.92 -14.37 -22.85
C VAL A 207 3.95 -13.26 -21.81
N ARG A 208 4.48 -13.57 -20.62
CA ARG A 208 4.47 -12.68 -19.45
C ARG A 208 5.87 -12.58 -18.87
N HIS A 209 6.40 -11.36 -18.82
CA HIS A 209 7.71 -11.06 -18.23
C HIS A 209 7.53 -10.25 -16.95
N ASN A 210 7.79 -10.88 -15.81
CA ASN A 210 7.79 -10.21 -14.52
C ASN A 210 9.08 -9.39 -14.38
N VAL A 211 8.96 -8.08 -14.16
CA VAL A 211 10.10 -7.19 -14.02
C VAL A 211 10.37 -6.95 -12.54
N TYR A 212 11.48 -7.48 -12.04
CA TYR A 212 11.93 -7.19 -10.68
C TYR A 212 12.43 -5.74 -10.60
N THR A 213 11.81 -4.94 -9.74
CA THR A 213 12.15 -3.51 -9.58
C THR A 213 12.86 -3.19 -8.28
N GLY A 214 12.90 -4.14 -7.33
CA GLY A 214 13.10 -3.81 -5.93
C GLY A 214 11.96 -2.92 -5.41
N LEU A 215 12.21 -2.22 -4.29
CA LEU A 215 11.25 -1.28 -3.71
C LEU A 215 11.16 0.01 -4.55
N LEU A 216 10.01 0.22 -5.19
CA LEU A 216 9.67 1.53 -5.77
C LEU A 216 9.13 2.46 -4.70
N THR A 217 9.55 3.73 -4.75
CA THR A 217 9.29 4.75 -3.74
C THR A 217 8.77 6.06 -4.34
N GLU A 218 8.39 7.04 -3.52
CA GLU A 218 7.99 8.36 -4.03
C GLU A 218 9.12 9.13 -4.74
N ALA A 219 10.37 8.68 -4.58
CA ALA A 219 11.56 9.20 -5.26
C ALA A 219 11.86 8.47 -6.59
N SER A 220 11.17 7.36 -6.87
CA SER A 220 11.40 6.57 -8.08
C SER A 220 10.89 7.28 -9.33
N ASP A 221 11.72 7.36 -10.36
CA ASP A 221 11.32 7.86 -11.67
C ASP A 221 10.67 6.75 -12.50
N LEU A 222 9.35 6.65 -12.37
CA LEU A 222 8.55 5.67 -13.10
C LEU A 222 8.66 5.82 -14.63
N SER A 223 8.88 7.04 -15.14
CA SER A 223 9.04 7.29 -16.58
C SER A 223 10.31 6.65 -17.12
N SER A 224 11.44 6.80 -16.41
CA SER A 224 12.70 6.14 -16.77
C SER A 224 12.61 4.62 -16.66
N ILE A 225 11.90 4.09 -15.66
CA ILE A 225 11.68 2.65 -15.51
C ILE A 225 10.87 2.09 -16.68
N VAL A 226 9.72 2.71 -16.99
CA VAL A 226 8.84 2.29 -18.10
C VAL A 226 9.58 2.39 -19.43
N ASP A 227 10.35 3.45 -19.68
CA ASP A 227 11.15 3.59 -20.88
C ASP A 227 12.20 2.48 -21.04
N ARG A 228 12.88 2.11 -19.95
CA ARG A 228 13.82 0.99 -19.96
C ARG A 228 13.12 -0.33 -20.30
N VAL A 229 11.99 -0.61 -19.65
CA VAL A 229 11.20 -1.83 -19.88
C VAL A 229 10.67 -1.88 -21.31
N HIS A 230 10.14 -0.77 -21.82
CA HIS A 230 9.65 -0.67 -23.19
C HIS A 230 10.76 -0.89 -24.23
N ARG A 231 11.98 -0.38 -23.99
CA ARG A 231 13.12 -0.66 -24.90
C ARG A 231 13.51 -2.13 -24.95
N GLU A 232 13.33 -2.86 -23.85
CA GLU A 232 13.58 -4.30 -23.79
C GLU A 232 12.44 -5.10 -24.44
N TYR A 233 11.20 -4.65 -24.29
CA TYR A 233 10.00 -5.28 -24.82
C TYR A 233 9.15 -4.29 -25.66
N PRO A 234 9.60 -3.92 -26.87
CA PRO A 234 9.02 -2.81 -27.63
C PRO A 234 7.58 -3.06 -28.09
N THR A 235 7.16 -4.32 -28.19
CA THR A 235 5.81 -4.71 -28.61
C THR A 235 4.90 -5.08 -27.44
N GLY A 236 5.42 -5.10 -26.21
CA GLY A 236 4.68 -5.53 -25.03
C GLY A 236 3.87 -4.42 -24.40
N VAL A 237 2.77 -4.81 -23.75
CA VAL A 237 2.02 -3.92 -22.87
C VAL A 237 2.69 -3.91 -21.51
N VAL A 238 3.23 -2.76 -21.11
CA VAL A 238 3.84 -2.54 -19.79
C VAL A 238 2.73 -2.32 -18.78
N THR A 239 2.45 -3.32 -17.96
CA THR A 239 1.45 -3.22 -16.89
C THR A 239 2.10 -2.73 -15.60
N ILE A 240 1.39 -1.88 -14.85
CA ILE A 240 1.88 -1.30 -13.59
C ILE A 240 0.80 -1.48 -12.52
N ALA A 241 1.17 -2.04 -11.37
CA ALA A 241 0.27 -2.13 -10.24
C ALA A 241 -0.21 -0.73 -9.78
N SER A 242 -1.52 -0.53 -9.67
CA SER A 242 -2.16 0.75 -9.35
C SER A 242 -1.63 1.37 -8.06
N SER A 243 -1.50 0.57 -7.00
CA SER A 243 -0.95 1.01 -5.72
C SER A 243 0.49 1.52 -5.81
N VAL A 244 1.31 0.92 -6.69
CA VAL A 244 2.70 1.34 -6.92
C VAL A 244 2.77 2.63 -7.73
N MET A 245 1.86 2.82 -8.69
CA MET A 245 1.72 4.12 -9.37
C MET A 245 1.41 5.22 -8.34
N THR A 246 0.42 5.02 -7.45
CA THR A 246 0.11 5.98 -6.37
C THR A 246 1.31 6.25 -5.45
N MET A 247 2.08 5.21 -5.13
CA MET A 247 3.31 5.37 -4.34
C MET A 247 4.33 6.28 -5.04
N CYS A 248 4.64 6.01 -6.32
CA CYS A 248 5.56 6.84 -7.11
C CYS A 248 5.03 8.29 -7.26
N GLU A 249 3.72 8.47 -7.41
CA GLU A 249 3.07 9.79 -7.46
C GLU A 249 3.12 10.54 -6.13
N GLY A 250 3.30 9.84 -5.01
CA GLY A 250 3.46 10.42 -3.68
C GLY A 250 2.17 10.94 -3.07
N THR A 251 1.01 10.45 -3.53
CA THR A 251 -0.33 10.87 -3.11
C THR A 251 -0.91 9.97 -2.01
N LEU A 252 -0.02 9.52 -1.12
CA LEU A 252 -0.31 8.55 -0.06
C LEU A 252 -0.94 9.22 1.18
N MET A 253 -1.85 8.50 1.84
CA MET A 253 -2.45 8.93 3.11
C MET A 253 -1.76 8.26 4.29
N TRP A 254 -0.78 8.93 4.88
CA TRP A 254 0.06 8.41 5.98
C TRP A 254 -0.68 8.36 7.31
N VAL A 255 -0.83 7.17 7.88
CA VAL A 255 -1.30 6.97 9.26
C VAL A 255 -0.37 7.72 10.22
N GLY A 256 -0.91 8.34 11.27
CA GLY A 256 -0.16 9.22 12.17
C GLY A 256 -0.16 10.71 11.77
N THR A 257 -0.52 11.02 10.51
CA THR A 257 -0.72 12.42 10.06
C THR A 257 -2.18 12.88 10.13
N PHE A 258 -3.13 11.95 10.31
CA PHE A 258 -4.55 12.24 10.45
C PHE A 258 -5.25 11.25 11.37
N LYS A 259 -6.54 11.51 11.66
CA LYS A 259 -7.38 10.62 12.46
C LYS A 259 -8.76 10.42 11.81
N PRO A 260 -9.38 9.23 11.97
CA PRO A 260 -10.76 9.02 11.56
C PRO A 260 -11.74 9.96 12.27
N SER A 261 -12.62 10.58 11.48
CA SER A 261 -13.72 11.38 12.00
C SER A 261 -14.71 10.54 12.80
N ARG A 262 -15.60 11.20 13.57
CA ARG A 262 -16.68 10.50 14.28
C ARG A 262 -17.60 9.73 13.31
N LEU A 263 -17.85 10.29 12.13
CA LEU A 263 -18.64 9.65 11.10
C LEU A 263 -17.93 8.39 10.56
N ALA A 264 -16.62 8.49 10.29
CA ALA A 264 -15.86 7.34 9.83
C ALA A 264 -15.82 6.21 10.85
N ARG A 265 -15.67 6.54 12.14
CA ARG A 265 -15.76 5.58 13.26
C ARG A 265 -17.15 4.94 13.39
N PHE A 266 -18.20 5.72 13.12
CA PHE A 266 -19.57 5.21 13.13
C PHE A 266 -19.85 4.26 11.94
N LEU A 267 -19.41 4.63 10.73
CA LEU A 267 -19.67 3.87 9.52
C LEU A 267 -18.76 2.65 9.35
N GLY A 268 -17.53 2.69 9.89
CA GLY A 268 -16.51 1.64 9.75
C GLY A 268 -17.04 0.22 9.99
N PRO A 269 -17.68 -0.06 11.14
CA PRO A 269 -18.22 -1.40 11.43
C PRO A 269 -19.24 -1.95 10.40
N TYR A 270 -19.79 -1.10 9.52
CA TYR A 270 -20.84 -1.47 8.56
C TYR A 270 -20.35 -1.71 7.13
N THR A 271 -19.06 -1.50 6.83
CA THR A 271 -18.51 -1.66 5.46
C THR A 271 -18.41 -3.11 4.98
N GLY A 272 -18.85 -4.07 5.78
CA GLY A 272 -18.96 -5.47 5.40
C GLY A 272 -17.72 -6.29 5.75
N HIS A 273 -17.95 -7.56 6.05
CA HIS A 273 -16.97 -8.48 6.61
C HIS A 273 -16.58 -9.52 5.55
N GLY A 274 -15.31 -9.90 5.51
CA GLY A 274 -14.90 -11.13 4.84
C GLY A 274 -15.45 -12.33 5.61
N GLY A 275 -16.38 -13.08 5.02
CA GLY A 275 -16.86 -14.38 5.55
C GLY A 275 -15.86 -15.51 5.24
N GLY A 276 -14.58 -15.29 5.54
CA GLY A 276 -13.48 -16.21 5.25
C GLY A 276 -13.27 -17.27 6.33
N LYS A 277 -12.48 -18.31 6.02
CA LYS A 277 -12.07 -19.37 6.97
C LYS A 277 -11.30 -18.77 8.16
N PHE A 278 -10.51 -17.74 7.90
CA PHE A 278 -9.81 -16.95 8.91
C PHE A 278 -10.45 -15.57 9.02
N ILE A 279 -10.81 -15.17 10.24
CA ILE A 279 -11.27 -13.82 10.54
C ILE A 279 -10.02 -12.96 10.75
N HIS A 280 -9.75 -12.04 9.83
CA HIS A 280 -8.69 -11.06 10.02
C HIS A 280 -9.08 -10.11 11.16
N TRP A 281 -8.46 -10.27 12.33
CA TRP A 281 -8.83 -9.54 13.54
C TRP A 281 -8.45 -8.05 13.44
N TYR A 282 -7.37 -7.75 12.73
CA TYR A 282 -6.85 -6.39 12.57
C TYR A 282 -7.56 -5.60 11.46
N SER A 283 -7.89 -6.25 10.35
CA SER A 283 -8.41 -5.59 9.15
C SER A 283 -9.83 -5.03 9.27
N TYR A 284 -10.59 -5.37 10.32
CA TYR A 284 -12.05 -5.24 10.22
C TYR A 284 -12.79 -4.31 11.19
N PRO A 285 -12.39 -4.04 12.45
CA PRO A 285 -13.01 -2.94 13.20
C PRO A 285 -12.20 -1.65 13.11
N MET A 286 -10.87 -1.75 13.29
CA MET A 286 -10.02 -0.57 13.42
C MET A 286 -9.68 0.02 12.06
N GLU A 287 -9.15 -0.78 11.12
CA GLU A 287 -8.81 -0.33 9.75
C GLU A 287 -10.03 0.19 8.98
N ALA A 288 -11.22 -0.35 9.25
CA ALA A 288 -12.43 0.06 8.57
C ALA A 288 -12.75 1.55 8.77
N ALA A 289 -12.55 2.10 9.97
CA ALA A 289 -12.74 3.53 10.21
C ALA A 289 -11.71 4.40 9.43
N TRP A 290 -10.48 3.91 9.27
CA TRP A 290 -9.45 4.57 8.48
C TRP A 290 -9.77 4.55 6.98
N LYS A 291 -10.18 3.39 6.45
CA LYS A 291 -10.64 3.26 5.05
C LYS A 291 -11.85 4.14 4.77
N VAL A 292 -12.85 4.19 5.66
CA VAL A 292 -13.99 5.11 5.50
C VAL A 292 -13.55 6.57 5.55
N GLN A 293 -12.59 6.92 6.42
CA GLN A 293 -12.04 8.27 6.43
C GLN A 293 -11.38 8.60 5.08
N ALA A 294 -10.60 7.69 4.49
CA ALA A 294 -10.06 7.86 3.14
C ALA A 294 -11.18 8.05 2.10
N TYR A 295 -12.25 7.24 2.14
CA TYR A 295 -13.38 7.41 1.23
C TYR A 295 -14.05 8.78 1.37
N ILE A 296 -14.19 9.29 2.60
CA ILE A 296 -14.76 10.63 2.84
C ILE A 296 -13.87 11.72 2.23
N GLU A 297 -12.56 11.58 2.35
CA GLU A 297 -11.62 12.57 1.82
C GLU A 297 -11.49 12.52 0.30
N LEU A 298 -11.57 11.33 -0.30
CA LEU A 298 -11.44 11.12 -1.75
C LEU A 298 -12.75 11.40 -2.50
N ALA A 299 -13.88 10.90 -2.00
CA ALA A 299 -15.17 10.99 -2.68
C ALA A 299 -16.09 12.09 -2.11
N GLY A 300 -15.78 12.60 -0.92
CA GLY A 300 -16.62 13.54 -0.19
C GLY A 300 -17.67 12.84 0.69
N THR A 301 -17.99 13.45 1.82
CA THR A 301 -18.93 12.94 2.83
C THR A 301 -20.29 12.54 2.23
N PHE A 302 -20.85 13.37 1.36
CA PHE A 302 -22.17 13.13 0.80
C PHE A 302 -22.22 11.87 -0.08
N ARG A 303 -21.21 11.66 -0.94
CA ARG A 303 -21.12 10.45 -1.78
C ARG A 303 -20.94 9.19 -0.94
N VAL A 304 -20.14 9.25 0.13
CA VAL A 304 -19.98 8.12 1.06
C VAL A 304 -21.31 7.77 1.74
N LEU A 305 -22.08 8.76 2.19
CA LEU A 305 -23.40 8.53 2.78
C LEU A 305 -24.39 7.94 1.77
N LEU A 306 -24.41 8.46 0.54
CA LEU A 306 -25.21 7.88 -0.55
C LEU A 306 -24.79 6.43 -0.85
N GLY A 307 -23.49 6.14 -0.89
CA GLY A 307 -22.96 4.79 -1.10
C GLY A 307 -23.36 3.84 0.03
N ALA A 308 -23.31 4.31 1.28
CA ALA A 308 -23.79 3.56 2.43
C ALA A 308 -25.30 3.24 2.31
N GLY A 309 -26.11 4.23 1.93
CA GLY A 309 -27.54 4.03 1.64
C GLY A 309 -27.79 3.07 0.47
N ALA A 310 -27.03 3.20 -0.61
CA ALA A 310 -27.09 2.30 -1.77
C ALA A 310 -26.71 0.86 -1.40
N THR A 311 -25.83 0.67 -0.42
CA THR A 311 -25.50 -0.67 0.11
C THR A 311 -26.69 -1.32 0.82
N VAL A 312 -27.45 -0.54 1.59
CA VAL A 312 -28.67 -1.03 2.25
C VAL A 312 -29.70 -1.44 1.19
N LEU A 313 -29.93 -0.61 0.17
CA LEU A 313 -30.82 -0.93 -0.95
C LEU A 313 -30.33 -2.14 -1.76
N GLY A 314 -29.04 -2.22 -2.03
CA GLY A 314 -28.42 -3.35 -2.72
C GLY A 314 -28.65 -4.67 -1.98
N LYS A 315 -28.49 -4.68 -0.65
CA LYS A 315 -28.80 -5.85 0.19
C LYS A 315 -30.26 -6.28 0.07
N LEU A 316 -31.21 -5.33 0.07
CA LEU A 316 -32.63 -5.63 -0.14
C LEU A 316 -32.90 -6.24 -1.53
N LEU A 317 -32.13 -5.83 -2.53
CA LEU A 317 -32.23 -6.32 -3.91
C LEU A 317 -31.28 -7.49 -4.20
N HIS A 318 -30.61 -8.06 -3.19
CA HIS A 318 -29.62 -9.14 -3.32
C HIS A 318 -28.46 -8.82 -4.29
N ARG A 319 -28.11 -7.55 -4.46
CA ARG A 319 -26.98 -7.07 -5.27
C ARG A 319 -25.84 -6.56 -4.37
N LYS A 320 -24.60 -6.83 -4.77
CA LYS A 320 -23.37 -6.39 -4.08
C LYS A 320 -22.67 -5.28 -4.87
N GLY A 321 -21.75 -4.56 -4.23
CA GLY A 321 -20.86 -3.60 -4.89
C GLY A 321 -21.42 -2.19 -5.12
N TRP A 322 -22.65 -1.90 -4.71
CA TRP A 322 -23.28 -0.59 -4.92
C TRP A 322 -22.59 0.55 -4.17
N PHE A 323 -21.95 0.27 -3.03
CA PHE A 323 -21.10 1.25 -2.35
C PHE A 323 -20.04 1.82 -3.30
N TYR A 324 -19.24 0.92 -3.89
CA TYR A 324 -18.10 1.24 -4.73
C TYR A 324 -18.51 1.94 -6.03
N ALA A 325 -19.66 1.57 -6.59
CA ALA A 325 -20.22 2.27 -7.75
C ALA A 325 -20.54 3.76 -7.45
N VAL A 326 -20.92 4.10 -6.21
CA VAL A 326 -21.26 5.47 -5.82
C VAL A 326 -20.04 6.28 -5.37
N VAL A 327 -19.11 5.68 -4.61
CA VAL A 327 -17.91 6.39 -4.13
C VAL A 327 -16.87 6.60 -5.22
N GLY A 328 -16.89 5.78 -6.28
CA GLY A 328 -16.04 5.91 -7.45
C GLY A 328 -14.74 5.09 -7.38
N PRO A 329 -14.01 5.01 -8.51
CA PRO A 329 -12.89 4.07 -8.69
C PRO A 329 -11.69 4.35 -7.78
N VAL A 330 -11.31 5.62 -7.61
CA VAL A 330 -10.19 6.02 -6.74
C VAL A 330 -10.41 5.58 -5.28
N ALA A 331 -11.62 5.82 -4.76
CA ALA A 331 -11.98 5.42 -3.41
C ALA A 331 -12.15 3.90 -3.31
N LYS A 332 -12.72 3.23 -4.32
CA LYS A 332 -12.83 1.77 -4.38
C LYS A 332 -11.46 1.08 -4.23
N ALA A 333 -10.43 1.63 -4.86
CA ALA A 333 -9.08 1.10 -4.88
C ALA A 333 -8.24 1.41 -3.62
N VAL A 334 -8.81 2.00 -2.56
CA VAL A 334 -8.03 2.26 -1.33
C VAL A 334 -7.60 0.94 -0.71
N ASP A 335 -6.29 0.78 -0.62
CA ASP A 335 -5.63 -0.36 -0.02
C ASP A 335 -4.80 0.04 1.21
N SER A 336 -4.31 -0.95 1.96
CA SER A 336 -3.50 -0.78 3.17
C SER A 336 -2.46 -1.87 3.28
N ASP A 337 -1.59 -1.79 4.29
CA ASP A 337 -0.54 -2.79 4.55
C ASP A 337 0.27 -3.13 3.29
N LYS A 338 0.94 -2.13 2.71
CA LYS A 338 1.91 -2.34 1.61
C LYS A 338 3.30 -2.68 2.14
N VAL A 339 4.24 -3.01 1.25
CA VAL A 339 5.64 -3.25 1.62
C VAL A 339 6.25 -2.07 2.38
N MET A 340 7.16 -2.33 3.33
CA MET A 340 7.81 -1.27 4.11
C MET A 340 8.55 -0.28 3.19
N PRO A 341 8.49 1.04 3.45
CA PRO A 341 7.88 1.70 4.61
C PRO A 341 6.39 2.05 4.47
N TYR A 342 5.68 1.53 3.45
CA TYR A 342 4.31 1.94 3.11
C TYR A 342 3.19 1.13 3.79
N ASP A 343 3.53 0.20 4.68
CA ASP A 343 2.60 -0.51 5.58
C ASP A 343 1.88 0.41 6.58
N VAL A 344 2.32 1.67 6.69
CA VAL A 344 1.70 2.76 7.45
C VAL A 344 0.78 3.64 6.60
N CYS A 345 0.54 3.31 5.34
CA CYS A 345 -0.27 4.13 4.43
C CYS A 345 -1.63 3.50 4.15
N LEU A 346 -2.63 4.37 3.98
CA LEU A 346 -3.74 4.06 3.08
C LEU A 346 -3.34 4.55 1.68
N VAL A 347 -3.45 3.65 0.70
CA VAL A 347 -3.01 3.90 -0.67
C VAL A 347 -4.25 3.99 -1.56
N PRO A 348 -4.69 5.20 -1.97
CA PRO A 348 -5.78 5.33 -2.93
C PRO A 348 -5.38 4.78 -4.30
N GLY A 349 -6.36 4.58 -5.19
CA GLY A 349 -6.06 4.46 -6.61
C GLY A 349 -5.41 5.76 -7.15
N PRO A 350 -4.70 5.70 -8.28
CA PRO A 350 -4.10 6.90 -8.88
C PRO A 350 -5.16 7.98 -9.12
N LEU A 351 -4.85 9.22 -8.75
CA LEU A 351 -5.85 10.29 -8.70
C LEU A 351 -6.28 10.78 -10.10
N ASP A 352 -5.33 10.82 -11.04
CA ASP A 352 -5.54 11.12 -12.45
C ASP A 352 -4.74 10.14 -13.32
N VAL A 353 -5.17 8.87 -13.30
CA VAL A 353 -4.50 7.77 -13.99
C VAL A 353 -4.31 8.04 -15.48
N GLU A 354 -5.27 8.71 -16.13
CA GLU A 354 -5.25 9.03 -17.57
C GLU A 354 -4.06 9.95 -17.91
N THR A 355 -3.89 11.03 -17.13
CA THR A 355 -2.75 11.95 -17.31
C THR A 355 -1.43 11.24 -17.04
N SER A 356 -1.37 10.36 -16.04
CA SER A 356 -0.18 9.60 -15.69
C SER A 356 0.21 8.59 -16.78
N ILE A 357 -0.73 7.79 -17.31
CA ILE A 357 -0.44 6.86 -18.42
C ILE A 357 -0.05 7.61 -19.70
N ALA A 358 -0.70 8.72 -20.01
CA ALA A 358 -0.36 9.53 -21.18
C ALA A 358 1.05 10.11 -21.07
N THR A 359 1.49 10.45 -19.85
CA THR A 359 2.85 10.90 -19.57
C THR A 359 3.88 9.78 -19.76
N LEU A 360 3.60 8.58 -19.25
CA LEU A 360 4.48 7.42 -19.39
C LEU A 360 4.56 6.94 -20.85
N ALA A 361 3.47 7.06 -21.60
CA ALA A 361 3.37 6.64 -23.00
C ALA A 361 4.08 7.57 -23.99
N ARG A 362 4.58 8.74 -23.57
CA ARG A 362 5.21 9.74 -24.47
C ARG A 362 6.38 9.20 -25.30
N LYS A 363 7.03 8.13 -24.84
CA LYS A 363 8.14 7.47 -25.54
C LYS A 363 7.70 6.28 -26.41
N GLY A 364 6.39 6.13 -26.65
CA GLY A 364 5.82 5.08 -27.52
C GLY A 364 5.40 3.80 -26.80
N ALA A 365 5.52 3.75 -25.46
CA ALA A 365 5.14 2.57 -24.69
C ALA A 365 3.61 2.40 -24.64
N HIS A 366 3.14 1.17 -24.83
CA HIS A 366 1.80 0.76 -24.44
C HIS A 366 1.79 0.50 -22.94
N VAL A 367 0.99 1.26 -22.19
CA VAL A 367 0.98 1.23 -20.72
C VAL A 367 -0.42 0.92 -20.25
N SER A 368 -0.53 0.05 -19.25
CA SER A 368 -1.80 -0.22 -18.55
C SER A 368 -1.57 -0.22 -17.05
N VAL A 369 -2.47 0.44 -16.32
CA VAL A 369 -2.48 0.42 -14.86
C VAL A 369 -3.51 -0.61 -14.43
N VAL A 370 -3.10 -1.53 -13.57
CA VAL A 370 -3.90 -2.71 -13.21
C VAL A 370 -3.99 -2.87 -11.70
N ASP A 371 -5.12 -3.40 -11.24
CA ASP A 371 -5.32 -3.87 -9.87
C ASP A 371 -5.60 -5.38 -9.94
N VAL A 372 -4.66 -6.19 -9.47
CA VAL A 372 -4.68 -7.64 -9.67
C VAL A 372 -4.68 -8.35 -8.33
N ASN A 373 -5.53 -9.37 -8.21
CA ASN A 373 -5.78 -10.07 -6.95
C ASN A 373 -5.94 -11.59 -7.19
N ASP A 374 -5.35 -12.42 -6.33
CA ASP A 374 -5.35 -13.89 -6.52
C ASP A 374 -6.77 -14.52 -6.53
N VAL A 375 -7.75 -13.90 -5.86
CA VAL A 375 -9.13 -14.40 -5.79
C VAL A 375 -10.02 -13.84 -6.89
N PHE A 376 -9.92 -12.54 -7.09
CA PHE A 376 -10.88 -11.77 -7.90
C PHE A 376 -10.40 -11.64 -9.34
N GLY A 377 -9.11 -11.81 -9.58
CA GLY A 377 -8.44 -11.64 -10.87
C GLY A 377 -7.95 -10.23 -11.07
N ALA A 378 -7.75 -9.85 -12.33
CA ALA A 378 -7.31 -8.52 -12.73
C ALA A 378 -8.48 -7.59 -13.04
N GLU A 379 -8.33 -6.33 -12.64
CA GLU A 379 -9.11 -5.18 -13.06
C GLU A 379 -8.18 -4.20 -13.79
N ILE A 380 -8.59 -3.76 -14.98
CA ILE A 380 -7.88 -2.72 -15.71
C ILE A 380 -8.39 -1.37 -15.18
N VAL A 381 -7.47 -0.55 -14.68
CA VAL A 381 -7.79 0.78 -14.14
C VAL A 381 -7.83 1.80 -15.27
N ALA A 382 -6.83 1.77 -16.15
CA ALA A 382 -6.78 2.53 -17.41
C ALA A 382 -5.65 1.99 -18.29
N SER A 383 -5.79 2.16 -19.61
CA SER A 383 -4.76 1.78 -20.58
C SER A 383 -4.59 2.84 -21.66
N THR A 384 -3.39 2.90 -22.24
CA THR A 384 -3.15 3.70 -23.45
C THR A 384 -4.00 3.20 -24.62
N GLU A 385 -4.32 4.09 -25.56
CA GLU A 385 -5.05 3.75 -26.77
C GLU A 385 -4.40 2.57 -27.53
N GLY A 386 -5.23 1.68 -28.06
CA GLY A 386 -4.80 0.50 -28.82
C GLY A 386 -4.53 -0.76 -27.99
N VAL A 387 -4.57 -0.68 -26.65
CA VAL A 387 -4.48 -1.87 -25.78
C VAL A 387 -5.82 -2.61 -25.75
N ASP A 388 -5.81 -3.91 -26.06
CA ASP A 388 -6.96 -4.80 -25.83
C ASP A 388 -7.07 -5.13 -24.33
N GLU A 389 -7.89 -4.34 -23.63
CA GLU A 389 -8.08 -4.47 -22.18
C GLU A 389 -8.70 -5.81 -21.78
N ASP A 390 -9.56 -6.40 -22.61
CA ASP A 390 -10.22 -7.67 -22.30
C ASP A 390 -9.27 -8.86 -22.43
N TRP A 391 -8.41 -8.85 -23.46
CA TRP A 391 -7.29 -9.79 -23.55
C TRP A 391 -6.33 -9.60 -22.37
N LEU A 392 -5.88 -8.36 -22.13
CA LEU A 392 -4.91 -8.06 -21.08
C LEU A 392 -5.40 -8.49 -19.69
N ARG A 393 -6.66 -8.17 -19.36
CA ARG A 393 -7.30 -8.56 -18.11
C ARG A 393 -7.26 -10.07 -17.92
N ARG A 394 -7.60 -10.85 -18.95
CA ARG A 394 -7.59 -12.33 -18.89
C ARG A 394 -6.17 -12.89 -18.78
N SER A 395 -5.19 -12.28 -19.43
CA SER A 395 -3.77 -12.66 -19.33
C SER A 395 -3.18 -12.46 -17.93
N LEU A 396 -3.78 -11.58 -17.12
CA LEU A 396 -3.35 -11.27 -15.75
C LEU A 396 -4.21 -11.92 -14.65
N GLU A 397 -5.24 -12.72 -14.99
CA GLU A 397 -6.25 -13.18 -14.01
C GLU A 397 -5.72 -14.07 -12.88
N ASP A 398 -4.57 -14.70 -13.06
CA ASP A 398 -3.85 -15.54 -12.10
C ASP A 398 -2.77 -14.80 -11.31
N ASN A 399 -2.73 -13.46 -11.41
CA ASN A 399 -1.78 -12.58 -10.73
C ASN A 399 -0.31 -12.95 -10.97
N PRO A 400 0.19 -12.82 -12.22
CA PRO A 400 1.58 -13.16 -12.54
C PRO A 400 2.59 -12.29 -11.78
N ALA A 401 2.22 -11.08 -11.37
CA ALA A 401 3.06 -10.16 -10.62
C ALA A 401 3.44 -10.68 -9.22
N GLY A 402 2.73 -11.68 -8.69
CA GLY A 402 2.86 -12.09 -7.30
C GLY A 402 2.41 -11.00 -6.33
N ASN A 403 2.81 -11.13 -5.06
CA ASN A 403 2.47 -10.17 -4.02
C ASN A 403 3.70 -9.83 -3.17
N ASP A 404 3.67 -8.63 -2.59
CA ASP A 404 4.56 -8.17 -1.52
C ASP A 404 6.06 -8.43 -1.77
N ASP A 405 6.63 -9.44 -1.11
CA ASP A 405 8.05 -9.80 -1.14
C ASP A 405 8.55 -10.17 -2.55
N SER A 406 7.64 -10.39 -3.51
CA SER A 406 7.98 -10.64 -4.92
C SER A 406 8.65 -9.43 -5.61
N MET A 407 8.27 -8.20 -5.23
CA MET A 407 8.80 -6.94 -5.78
C MET A 407 8.82 -6.87 -7.32
N THR A 408 7.79 -7.42 -7.96
CA THR A 408 7.57 -7.44 -9.41
C THR A 408 6.30 -6.67 -9.81
N PRO A 409 6.15 -5.38 -9.44
CA PRO A 409 4.93 -4.62 -9.68
C PRO A 409 4.70 -4.24 -11.15
N ILE A 410 5.65 -4.55 -12.02
CA ILE A 410 5.57 -4.37 -13.47
C ILE A 410 5.61 -5.75 -14.14
N VAL A 411 4.60 -6.03 -14.95
CA VAL A 411 4.56 -7.23 -15.81
C VAL A 411 4.40 -6.78 -17.25
N VAL A 412 5.28 -7.24 -18.13
CA VAL A 412 5.10 -7.04 -19.57
C VAL A 412 4.30 -8.19 -20.13
N VAL A 413 3.18 -7.88 -20.80
CA VAL A 413 2.30 -8.88 -21.41
C VAL A 413 2.38 -8.74 -22.93
N MET A 414 2.61 -9.87 -23.61
CA MET A 414 2.70 -9.95 -25.06
C MET A 414 1.81 -11.08 -25.59
N PRO A 415 1.25 -10.96 -26.80
CA PRO A 415 0.71 -12.11 -27.52
C PRO A 415 1.80 -13.19 -27.69
N GLU A 416 1.38 -14.44 -27.79
CA GLU A 416 2.27 -15.56 -28.15
C GLU A 416 2.79 -15.48 -29.59
#